data_AF-A0A9Q5DB98-F1
#
_entry.id   AF-A0A9Q5DB98-F1
#
_cell.length_a   1.000
_cell.length_b   1.000
_cell.length_c   1.000
_cell.angle_alpha   90.00
_cell.angle_beta   90.00
_cell.angle_gamma   90.00
#
_symmetry.space_group_name_H-M   'P 1'
#
loop_
_entity.id
_entity.type
_entity.pdbx_description
1 polymer ?
#
loop_
_entity_poly.entity_id
_entity_poly.type
_entity_poly.pdbx_seq_one_letter_code
_entity_poly.pdbx_strand_id
1 'polypeptide(L)'
;MNLQLPGYHKVFISWIPALPNESITAYAGRIKSQITTQDPYIIGLSFGGIVAVEVSKQIQVTKMILISSVRTKDELNKIQFFFMKLGLYRIIPRALIKRANFLTYSYFGARSSIDKKTLTTLLHHTDVPFFRWALKSIAHWDNRDAPEKTIQIHGTADRVIASRRLHPDYRIRGGGHLMVFNKADTISKIILHYFND
;
A
#
# COMPACT_ATOMS: atom_id res chain seq x y z
N MET A 1 7.33 9.98 5.69
CA MET A 1 7.97 8.96 4.82
C MET A 1 9.39 9.43 4.55
N ASN A 2 10.39 8.54 4.61
CA ASN A 2 11.80 8.93 4.64
C ASN A 2 12.46 8.99 3.24
N LEU A 3 11.66 8.99 2.17
CA LEU A 3 12.18 9.01 0.80
C LEU A 3 12.78 10.38 0.46
N GLN A 4 14.05 10.35 0.07
CA GLN A 4 14.80 11.45 -0.50
C GLN A 4 14.64 11.43 -2.02
N LEU A 5 14.00 12.46 -2.57
CA LEU A 5 13.71 12.60 -4.00
C LEU A 5 14.06 14.04 -4.44
N PRO A 6 15.36 14.39 -4.50
CA PRO A 6 15.78 15.74 -4.89
C PRO A 6 15.30 16.06 -6.31
N GLY A 7 14.95 17.32 -6.56
CA GLY A 7 14.39 17.76 -7.84
C GLY A 7 12.88 17.51 -8.01
N TYR A 8 12.22 16.81 -7.08
CA TYR A 8 10.77 16.58 -7.11
C TYR A 8 10.06 17.29 -5.97
N HIS A 9 8.92 17.92 -6.28
CA HIS A 9 8.00 18.45 -5.28
C HIS A 9 7.06 17.34 -4.78
N LYS A 10 7.21 16.94 -3.50
CA LYS A 10 6.43 15.87 -2.89
C LYS A 10 5.10 16.40 -2.34
N VAL A 11 3.99 15.93 -2.91
CA VAL A 11 2.63 16.18 -2.38
C VAL A 11 2.13 14.90 -1.68
N PHE A 12 1.76 15.02 -0.41
CA PHE A 12 1.21 13.90 0.35
C PHE A 12 -0.32 13.94 0.31
N ILE A 13 -0.91 12.88 -0.22
CA ILE A 13 -2.36 12.71 -0.26
C ILE A 13 -2.88 12.33 1.13
N SER A 14 -3.88 13.06 1.59
CA SER A 14 -4.54 12.80 2.86
C SER A 14 -5.64 11.75 2.69
N TRP A 15 -5.66 10.76 3.58
CA TRP A 15 -6.77 9.81 3.64
C TRP A 15 -8.04 10.52 4.08
N ILE A 16 -9.12 10.29 3.35
CA ILE A 16 -10.47 10.79 3.68
C ILE A 16 -11.34 9.64 4.19
N PRO A 17 -12.36 9.91 5.02
CA PRO A 17 -13.33 8.89 5.41
C PRO A 17 -14.03 8.30 4.19
N ALA A 18 -14.16 6.97 4.19
CA ALA A 18 -14.96 6.26 3.20
C ALA A 18 -16.46 6.45 3.48
N LEU A 19 -17.24 6.61 2.41
CA LEU A 19 -18.69 6.67 2.50
C LEU A 19 -19.29 5.26 2.65
N PRO A 20 -20.52 5.15 3.20
CA PRO A 20 -21.21 3.87 3.28
C PRO A 20 -21.31 3.20 1.91
N ASN A 21 -20.88 1.93 1.84
CA ASN A 21 -20.90 1.11 0.62
C ASN A 21 -20.15 1.69 -0.59
N GLU A 22 -19.24 2.63 -0.37
CA GLU A 22 -18.43 3.21 -1.43
C GLU A 22 -17.51 2.15 -2.05
N SER A 23 -17.51 2.09 -3.40
CA SER A 23 -16.56 1.27 -4.14
C SER A 23 -15.17 1.88 -4.10
N ILE A 24 -14.14 1.05 -4.26
CA ILE A 24 -12.75 1.54 -4.28
C ILE A 24 -12.49 2.52 -5.43
N THR A 25 -13.15 2.33 -6.58
CA THR A 25 -13.08 3.24 -7.73
C THR A 25 -13.70 4.61 -7.42
N ALA A 26 -14.87 4.64 -6.76
CA ALA A 26 -15.50 5.89 -6.34
C ALA A 26 -14.66 6.64 -5.28
N TYR A 27 -14.12 5.89 -4.32
CA TYR A 27 -13.19 6.43 -3.33
C TYR A 27 -11.94 7.02 -3.99
N ALA A 28 -11.35 6.31 -4.96
CA ALA A 28 -10.21 6.79 -5.74
C ALA A 28 -10.55 8.10 -6.48
N GLY A 29 -11.77 8.26 -6.98
CA GLY A 29 -12.22 9.51 -7.59
C GLY A 29 -12.25 10.70 -6.63
N ARG A 30 -12.64 10.46 -5.36
CA ARG A 30 -12.56 11.50 -4.32
C ARG A 30 -11.14 11.75 -3.84
N ILE A 31 -10.28 10.74 -3.84
CA ILE A 31 -8.85 10.91 -3.57
C ILE A 31 -8.16 11.73 -4.67
N LYS A 32 -8.49 11.44 -5.93
CA LYS A 32 -7.98 12.14 -7.11
C LYS A 32 -8.17 13.66 -7.04
N SER A 33 -9.21 14.17 -6.37
CA SER A 33 -9.44 15.62 -6.26
C SER A 33 -8.32 16.39 -5.56
N GLN A 34 -7.47 15.70 -4.79
CA GLN A 34 -6.27 16.27 -4.17
C GLN A 34 -5.08 16.39 -5.13
N ILE A 35 -5.16 15.78 -6.32
CA ILE A 35 -4.11 15.74 -7.32
C ILE A 35 -4.39 16.83 -8.36
N THR A 36 -3.70 17.96 -8.22
CA THR A 36 -3.90 19.15 -9.07
C THR A 36 -2.92 19.24 -10.24
N THR A 37 -1.82 18.49 -10.18
CA THR A 37 -0.80 18.46 -11.23
C THR A 37 -1.25 17.57 -12.39
N GLN A 38 -1.05 18.05 -13.62
CA GLN A 38 -1.25 17.26 -14.83
C GLN A 38 -0.19 16.16 -14.95
N ASP A 39 -0.60 14.96 -15.40
CA ASP A 39 0.26 13.80 -15.63
C ASP A 39 1.25 13.51 -14.48
N PRO A 40 0.77 13.35 -13.24
CA PRO A 40 1.62 13.25 -12.07
C PRO A 40 2.47 11.98 -12.06
N TYR A 41 3.54 12.01 -11.26
CA TYR A 41 4.23 10.82 -10.79
C TYR A 41 3.53 10.35 -9.50
N ILE A 42 3.18 9.07 -9.39
CA ILE A 42 2.44 8.54 -8.23
C ILE A 42 3.26 7.48 -7.51
N ILE A 43 3.37 7.60 -6.19
CA ILE A 43 3.94 6.57 -5.31
C ILE A 43 2.84 6.05 -4.40
N GLY A 44 2.51 4.77 -4.55
CA GLY A 44 1.49 4.08 -3.77
C GLY A 44 2.10 3.06 -2.81
N LEU A 45 1.80 3.18 -1.52
CA LEU A 45 2.25 2.25 -0.48
C LEU A 45 1.10 1.35 -0.02
N SER A 46 1.29 0.03 -0.02
CA SER A 46 0.31 -0.93 0.51
C SER A 46 -1.11 -0.69 -0.06
N PHE A 47 -2.14 -0.53 0.77
CA PHE A 47 -3.49 -0.18 0.31
C PHE A 47 -3.53 1.12 -0.52
N GLY A 48 -2.66 2.09 -0.24
CA GLY A 48 -2.48 3.29 -1.05
C GLY A 48 -2.00 2.99 -2.47
N GLY A 49 -1.29 1.88 -2.69
CA GLY A 49 -0.97 1.40 -4.03
C GLY A 49 -2.21 0.92 -4.79
N ILE A 50 -3.10 0.17 -4.15
CA ILE A 50 -4.38 -0.23 -4.77
C ILE A 50 -5.21 1.01 -5.15
N VAL A 51 -5.30 2.00 -4.25
CA VAL A 51 -5.96 3.27 -4.54
C VAL A 51 -5.27 4.01 -5.68
N ALA A 52 -3.94 4.05 -5.72
CA ALA A 52 -3.17 4.65 -6.82
C ALA A 52 -3.47 4.00 -8.17
N VAL A 53 -3.58 2.67 -8.23
CA VAL A 53 -3.99 1.94 -9.45
C VAL A 53 -5.40 2.34 -9.89
N GLU A 54 -6.33 2.51 -8.95
CA GLU A 54 -7.69 2.96 -9.28
C GLU A 54 -7.73 4.45 -9.71
N VAL A 55 -6.83 5.28 -9.18
CA VAL A 55 -6.65 6.68 -9.62
C VAL A 55 -6.09 6.73 -11.04
N SER A 56 -5.11 5.89 -11.39
CA SER A 56 -4.50 5.89 -12.74
C SER A 56 -5.44 5.43 -13.85
N LYS A 57 -6.58 4.83 -13.51
CA LYS A 57 -7.65 4.56 -14.48
C LYS A 57 -8.49 5.80 -14.81
N GLN A 58 -8.36 6.86 -14.01
CA GLN A 58 -9.21 8.05 -14.06
C GLN A 58 -8.44 9.32 -14.45
N ILE A 59 -7.10 9.25 -14.47
CA ILE A 59 -6.19 10.30 -14.95
C ILE A 59 -5.02 9.67 -15.67
N GLN A 60 -4.42 10.44 -16.57
CA GLN A 60 -3.11 10.11 -17.10
C GLN A 60 -2.06 10.24 -15.99
N VAL A 61 -1.11 9.30 -15.97
CA VAL A 61 -0.03 9.22 -14.97
C VAL A 61 1.27 9.04 -15.73
N THR A 62 2.28 9.86 -15.43
CA THR A 62 3.57 9.79 -16.13
C THR A 62 4.30 8.49 -15.79
N LYS A 63 4.48 8.24 -14.49
CA LYS A 63 5.10 7.02 -13.95
C LYS A 63 4.51 6.71 -12.58
N MET A 64 4.39 5.43 -12.26
CA MET A 64 3.90 4.96 -10.97
C MET A 64 4.89 4.02 -10.30
N ILE A 65 4.94 4.08 -8.97
CA ILE A 65 5.73 3.19 -8.13
C ILE A 65 4.84 2.60 -7.05
N LEU A 66 4.79 1.28 -7.00
CA LEU A 66 4.07 0.53 -5.98
C LEU A 66 5.06 -0.05 -4.97
N ILE A 67 4.96 0.38 -3.72
CA ILE A 67 5.82 -0.09 -2.63
C ILE A 67 5.00 -0.98 -1.71
N SER A 68 5.47 -2.20 -1.44
CA SER A 68 4.77 -3.17 -0.58
C SER A 68 3.28 -3.31 -0.95
N SER A 69 2.98 -3.29 -2.25
CA SER A 69 1.62 -3.26 -2.81
C SER A 69 1.53 -4.17 -4.05
N VAL A 70 0.38 -4.18 -4.72
CA VAL A 70 0.04 -5.03 -5.87
C VAL A 70 -0.48 -4.23 -7.06
N ARG A 71 -0.22 -4.71 -8.27
CA ARG A 71 -0.73 -4.15 -9.54
C ARG A 71 -2.14 -4.65 -9.84
N THR A 72 -2.41 -5.92 -9.58
CA THR A 72 -3.67 -6.59 -9.93
C THR A 72 -4.14 -7.53 -8.82
N LYS A 73 -5.41 -7.94 -8.89
CA LYS A 73 -5.98 -8.90 -7.94
C LYS A 73 -5.29 -10.26 -7.99
N ASP A 74 -4.69 -10.63 -9.12
CA ASP A 74 -4.04 -11.92 -9.29
C ASP A 74 -2.70 -12.01 -8.55
N GLU A 75 -2.09 -10.86 -8.21
CA GLU A 75 -0.92 -10.77 -7.33
C GLU A 75 -1.26 -10.94 -5.84
N LEU A 76 -2.54 -10.94 -5.47
CA LEU A 76 -2.96 -11.11 -4.09
C LEU A 76 -3.05 -12.59 -3.68
N ASN A 77 -2.83 -12.87 -2.38
CA ASN A 77 -2.89 -14.23 -1.86
C ASN A 77 -4.34 -14.72 -1.80
N LYS A 78 -4.72 -15.64 -2.70
CA LYS A 78 -6.08 -16.16 -2.81
C LYS A 78 -6.67 -16.69 -1.50
N ILE A 79 -5.86 -17.34 -0.65
CA ILE A 79 -6.32 -17.93 0.61
C ILE A 79 -6.70 -16.83 1.60
N GLN A 80 -5.78 -15.87 1.81
CA GLN A 80 -6.02 -14.72 2.67
C GLN A 80 -7.28 -13.95 2.22
N PHE A 81 -7.45 -13.79 0.90
CA PHE A 81 -8.58 -13.07 0.32
C PHE A 81 -9.90 -13.83 0.42
N PHE A 82 -9.88 -15.16 0.29
CA PHE A 82 -11.05 -15.99 0.54
C PHE A 82 -11.59 -15.76 1.96
N PHE A 83 -10.70 -15.80 2.96
CA PHE A 83 -11.08 -15.50 4.35
C PHE A 83 -11.53 -14.06 4.57
N MET A 84 -10.94 -13.09 3.85
CA MET A 84 -11.43 -11.72 3.88
C MET A 84 -12.84 -11.60 3.29
N LYS A 85 -13.15 -12.30 2.19
CA LYS A 85 -14.51 -12.31 1.59
C LYS A 85 -15.58 -12.89 2.52
N LEU A 86 -15.22 -13.81 3.41
CA LEU A 86 -16.11 -14.30 4.46
C LEU A 86 -16.44 -13.25 5.54
N GLY A 87 -15.83 -12.07 5.48
CA GLY A 87 -16.15 -10.96 6.38
C GLY A 87 -15.47 -11.06 7.74
N LEU A 88 -14.43 -11.89 7.90
CA LEU A 88 -13.71 -12.03 9.19
C LEU A 88 -13.17 -10.70 9.71
N TYR A 89 -12.84 -9.75 8.84
CA TYR A 89 -12.41 -8.40 9.23
C TYR A 89 -13.47 -7.61 10.02
N ARG A 90 -14.77 -7.96 9.90
CA ARG A 90 -15.88 -7.32 10.61
C ARG A 90 -15.89 -7.66 12.09
N ILE A 91 -15.46 -8.87 12.44
CA ILE A 91 -15.54 -9.42 13.80
C ILE A 91 -14.24 -9.22 14.61
N ILE A 92 -13.15 -8.77 14.00
CA ILE A 92 -11.90 -8.48 14.73
C ILE A 92 -12.17 -7.35 15.76
N PRO A 93 -11.97 -7.59 17.06
CA PRO A 93 -12.14 -6.57 18.10
C PRO A 93 -11.27 -5.33 17.86
N ARG A 94 -11.80 -4.14 18.17
CA ARG A 94 -11.06 -2.87 17.99
C ARG A 94 -9.71 -2.89 18.72
N ALA A 95 -9.68 -3.45 19.93
CA ALA A 95 -8.46 -3.56 20.72
C ALA A 95 -7.36 -4.39 20.03
N LEU A 96 -7.72 -5.45 19.29
CA LEU A 96 -6.74 -6.25 18.55
C LEU A 96 -6.20 -5.51 17.32
N ILE A 97 -7.02 -4.70 16.65
CA ILE A 97 -6.56 -3.87 15.52
C ILE A 97 -5.56 -2.81 16.02
N LYS A 98 -5.86 -2.18 17.16
CA LYS A 98 -5.06 -1.06 17.68
C LYS A 98 -3.82 -1.48 18.46
N ARG A 99 -3.64 -2.78 18.77
CA ARG A 99 -2.53 -3.30 19.59
C ARG A 99 -1.59 -4.17 18.77
N ALA A 100 -0.35 -3.72 18.63
CA ALA A 100 0.72 -4.55 18.11
C ALA A 100 1.13 -5.65 19.11
N ASN A 101 1.37 -6.85 18.60
CA ASN A 101 1.87 -8.02 19.31
C ASN A 101 2.92 -8.76 18.46
N PHE A 102 3.54 -9.80 19.01
CA PHE A 102 4.56 -10.59 18.32
C PHE A 102 4.11 -11.14 16.95
N LEU A 103 2.86 -11.60 16.84
CA LEU A 103 2.32 -12.09 15.58
C LEU A 103 2.23 -10.97 14.53
N THR A 104 1.73 -9.79 14.92
CA THR A 104 1.67 -8.64 14.01
C THR A 104 3.07 -8.16 13.60
N TYR A 105 4.05 -8.14 14.50
CA TYR A 105 5.43 -7.78 14.13
C TYR A 105 6.01 -8.76 13.12
N SER A 106 5.81 -10.07 13.35
CA SER A 106 6.25 -11.11 12.41
C SER A 106 5.56 -11.00 11.05
N TYR A 107 4.24 -10.72 11.04
CA TYR A 107 3.44 -10.58 9.84
C TYR A 107 3.85 -9.35 8.99
N PHE A 108 4.16 -8.23 9.63
CA PHE A 108 4.65 -7.04 8.95
C PHE A 108 6.16 -7.06 8.66
N GLY A 109 6.88 -8.11 9.09
CA GLY A 109 8.33 -8.18 8.96
C GLY A 109 9.09 -7.14 9.82
N ALA A 110 8.46 -6.63 10.87
CA ALA A 110 9.05 -5.65 11.79
C ALA A 110 10.00 -6.35 12.77
N ARG A 111 11.32 -6.23 12.53
CA ARG A 111 12.34 -6.94 13.30
C ARG A 111 13.05 -6.06 14.33
N SER A 112 13.44 -4.85 13.93
CA SER A 112 14.16 -3.93 14.80
C SER A 112 13.23 -3.27 15.84
N SER A 113 13.80 -2.73 16.92
CA SER A 113 13.05 -1.95 17.91
C SER A 113 12.36 -0.74 17.27
N ILE A 114 13.01 -0.09 16.31
CA ILE A 114 12.48 1.04 15.55
C ILE A 114 11.27 0.59 14.72
N ASP A 115 11.36 -0.51 13.96
CA ASP A 115 10.25 -1.01 13.15
C ASP A 115 9.03 -1.38 14.00
N LYS A 116 9.27 -2.03 15.14
CA LYS A 116 8.22 -2.40 16.10
C LYS A 116 7.55 -1.17 16.67
N LYS A 117 8.32 -0.13 17.04
CA LYS A 117 7.79 1.15 17.53
C LYS A 117 6.95 1.83 16.45
N THR A 118 7.45 1.92 15.21
CA THR A 118 6.72 2.49 14.07
C THR A 118 5.41 1.76 13.82
N LEU A 119 5.42 0.42 13.77
CA LEU A 119 4.19 -0.37 13.56
C LEU A 119 3.19 -0.16 14.71
N THR A 120 3.67 -0.14 15.96
CA THR A 120 2.83 0.07 17.14
C THR A 120 2.12 1.42 17.07
N THR A 121 2.85 2.49 16.74
CA THR A 121 2.26 3.82 16.58
C THR A 121 1.22 3.84 15.45
N LEU A 122 1.51 3.26 14.30
CA LEU A 122 0.56 3.21 13.17
C LEU A 122 -0.73 2.48 13.54
N LEU A 123 -0.64 1.31 14.17
CA LEU A 123 -1.81 0.56 14.61
C LEU A 123 -2.61 1.31 15.69
N HIS A 124 -1.92 1.96 16.63
CA HIS A 124 -2.58 2.74 17.68
C HIS A 124 -3.39 3.93 17.15
N HIS A 125 -2.92 4.57 16.08
CA HIS A 125 -3.61 5.71 15.44
C HIS A 125 -4.53 5.30 14.28
N THR A 126 -4.70 4.00 14.03
CA THR A 126 -5.56 3.52 12.94
C THR A 126 -7.04 3.83 13.22
N ASP A 127 -7.70 4.47 12.26
CA ASP A 127 -9.15 4.60 12.24
C ASP A 127 -9.78 3.24 11.89
N VAL A 128 -10.45 2.63 12.87
CA VAL A 128 -10.96 1.25 12.74
C VAL A 128 -12.09 1.12 11.70
N PRO A 129 -13.08 2.04 11.64
CA PRO A 129 -14.07 2.04 10.55
C PRO A 129 -13.43 2.05 9.17
N PHE A 130 -12.49 2.98 8.93
CA PHE A 130 -11.77 3.08 7.66
C PHE A 130 -10.94 1.82 7.37
N PHE A 131 -10.23 1.29 8.37
CA PHE A 131 -9.46 0.05 8.21
C PHE A 131 -10.33 -1.14 7.79
N ARG A 132 -11.50 -1.30 8.39
CA ARG A 132 -12.45 -2.37 8.01
C ARG A 132 -13.00 -2.15 6.61
N TRP A 133 -13.28 -0.89 6.24
CA TRP A 133 -13.67 -0.57 4.87
C TRP A 133 -12.54 -0.88 3.89
N ALA A 134 -11.30 -0.53 4.19
CA ALA A 134 -10.14 -0.84 3.36
C ALA A 134 -9.98 -2.35 3.15
N LEU A 135 -10.10 -3.16 4.22
CA LEU A 135 -10.09 -4.63 4.10
C LEU A 135 -11.26 -5.16 3.25
N LYS A 136 -12.47 -4.59 3.40
CA LYS A 136 -13.61 -4.91 2.53
C LYS A 136 -13.29 -4.60 1.07
N SER A 137 -12.77 -3.41 0.80
CA SER A 137 -12.43 -2.94 -0.54
C SER A 137 -11.38 -3.82 -1.19
N ILE A 138 -10.33 -4.17 -0.44
CA ILE A 138 -9.31 -5.13 -0.86
C ILE A 138 -9.96 -6.47 -1.21
N ALA A 139 -10.79 -7.03 -0.34
CA ALA A 139 -11.43 -8.33 -0.55
C ALA A 139 -12.30 -8.40 -1.82
N HIS A 140 -12.86 -7.27 -2.26
CA HIS A 140 -13.73 -7.16 -3.43
C HIS A 140 -13.06 -6.46 -4.61
N TRP A 141 -11.76 -6.16 -4.52
CA TRP A 141 -11.05 -5.49 -5.61
C TRP A 141 -10.84 -6.47 -6.77
N ASP A 142 -11.39 -6.11 -7.94
CA ASP A 142 -11.46 -7.02 -9.09
C ASP A 142 -10.59 -6.59 -10.28
N ASN A 143 -9.64 -5.67 -10.06
CA ASN A 143 -8.74 -5.22 -11.10
C ASN A 143 -7.86 -6.34 -11.67
N ARG A 144 -7.87 -6.50 -12.99
CA ARG A 144 -6.97 -7.41 -13.72
C ARG A 144 -5.93 -6.69 -14.57
N ASP A 145 -6.10 -5.39 -14.76
CA ASP A 145 -5.27 -4.61 -15.66
C ASP A 145 -4.13 -3.97 -14.86
N ALA A 146 -2.90 -4.35 -15.19
CA ALA A 146 -1.73 -3.72 -14.59
C ALA A 146 -1.62 -2.28 -15.12
N PRO A 147 -1.39 -1.27 -14.27
CA PRO A 147 -1.14 0.09 -14.73
C PRO A 147 0.12 0.14 -15.60
N GLU A 148 0.05 0.90 -16.69
CA GLU A 148 1.22 1.16 -17.54
C GLU A 148 2.28 1.97 -16.78
N LYS A 149 3.53 1.95 -17.27
CA LYS A 149 4.64 2.75 -16.72
C LYS A 149 4.70 2.67 -15.20
N THR A 150 4.66 1.43 -14.69
CA THR A 150 4.61 1.16 -13.26
C THR A 150 5.67 0.15 -12.88
N ILE A 151 6.47 0.50 -11.86
CA ILE A 151 7.34 -0.48 -11.19
C ILE A 151 6.80 -0.85 -9.81
N GLN A 152 7.13 -2.06 -9.36
CA GLN A 152 6.81 -2.60 -8.05
C GLN A 152 8.09 -2.90 -7.26
N ILE A 153 8.17 -2.34 -6.06
CA ILE A 153 9.25 -2.54 -5.10
C ILE A 153 8.68 -3.30 -3.91
N HIS A 154 9.21 -4.49 -3.64
CA HIS A 154 8.67 -5.36 -2.60
C HIS A 154 9.76 -5.94 -1.69
N GLY A 155 9.45 -6.08 -0.40
CA GLY A 155 10.38 -6.58 0.60
C GLY A 155 10.39 -8.10 0.69
N THR A 156 11.56 -8.74 0.80
CA THR A 156 11.63 -10.21 0.88
C THR A 156 11.17 -10.77 2.24
N ALA A 157 10.92 -9.92 3.22
CA ALA A 157 10.42 -10.28 4.55
C ALA A 157 9.01 -9.74 4.81
N ASP A 158 8.35 -9.16 3.80
CA ASP A 158 6.95 -8.77 3.87
C ASP A 158 6.06 -10.02 3.80
N ARG A 159 5.28 -10.26 4.86
CA ARG A 159 4.30 -11.37 4.91
C ARG A 159 2.86 -10.89 4.79
N VAL A 160 2.62 -9.58 4.72
CA VAL A 160 1.30 -8.98 4.54
C VAL A 160 0.80 -9.22 3.13
N ILE A 161 1.69 -9.10 2.15
CA ILE A 161 1.44 -9.41 0.74
C ILE A 161 2.48 -10.44 0.28
N ALA A 162 2.33 -11.67 0.77
CA ALA A 162 3.17 -12.80 0.38
C ALA A 162 2.45 -13.72 -0.60
N SER A 163 2.39 -13.31 -1.86
CA SER A 163 1.85 -14.14 -2.94
C SER A 163 2.97 -14.71 -3.80
N ARG A 164 2.83 -15.98 -4.20
CA ARG A 164 3.75 -16.61 -5.17
C ARG A 164 3.68 -15.97 -6.55
N ARG A 165 2.57 -15.28 -6.86
CA ARG A 165 2.33 -14.58 -8.12
C ARG A 165 2.87 -13.15 -8.11
N LEU A 166 3.42 -12.70 -6.99
CA LEU A 166 4.04 -11.39 -6.88
C LEU A 166 5.45 -11.46 -7.49
N HIS A 167 5.59 -10.86 -8.66
CA HIS A 167 6.85 -10.69 -9.37
C HIS A 167 7.18 -9.18 -9.42
N PRO A 168 7.75 -8.65 -8.32
CA PRO A 168 8.15 -7.24 -8.26
C PRO A 168 9.38 -7.02 -9.14
N ASP A 169 9.51 -5.83 -9.72
CA ASP A 169 10.69 -5.44 -10.49
C ASP A 169 11.91 -5.33 -9.57
N TYR A 170 11.69 -4.91 -8.31
CA TYR A 170 12.74 -4.78 -7.31
C TYR A 170 12.41 -5.52 -6.02
N ARG A 171 13.34 -6.37 -5.57
CA ARG A 171 13.25 -7.10 -4.30
C ARG A 171 14.22 -6.52 -3.27
N ILE A 172 13.70 -5.97 -2.17
CA ILE A 172 14.52 -5.44 -1.08
C ILE A 172 14.79 -6.54 -0.06
N ARG A 173 16.04 -7.04 -0.04
CA ARG A 173 16.46 -8.10 0.88
C ARG A 173 16.23 -7.69 2.34
N GLY A 174 15.48 -8.52 3.06
CA GLY A 174 15.13 -8.27 4.47
C GLY A 174 14.14 -7.12 4.69
N GLY A 175 13.62 -6.49 3.63
CA GLY A 175 12.57 -5.49 3.73
C GLY A 175 11.26 -6.10 4.22
N GLY A 176 10.68 -5.55 5.28
CA GLY A 176 9.31 -5.87 5.71
C GLY A 176 8.27 -5.00 5.00
N HIS A 177 7.01 -5.09 5.42
CA HIS A 177 5.91 -4.33 4.79
C HIS A 177 6.12 -2.80 4.88
N LEU A 178 6.69 -2.35 6.01
CA LEU A 178 7.01 -0.94 6.28
C LEU A 178 8.43 -0.55 5.84
N MET A 179 9.03 -1.26 4.88
CA MET A 179 10.42 -1.02 4.46
C MET A 179 10.70 0.39 3.94
N VAL A 180 9.67 1.13 3.53
CA VAL A 180 9.78 2.53 3.13
C VAL A 180 10.33 3.44 4.25
N PHE A 181 10.25 3.03 5.51
CA PHE A 181 10.80 3.77 6.64
C PHE A 181 12.27 3.43 6.93
N ASN A 182 12.65 2.16 6.83
CA ASN A 182 13.96 1.66 7.29
C ASN A 182 14.92 1.26 6.15
N LYS A 183 14.45 1.20 4.90
CA LYS A 183 15.22 0.99 3.67
C LYS A 183 15.02 2.14 2.68
N ALA A 184 14.65 3.32 3.21
CA ALA A 184 14.27 4.48 2.42
C ALA A 184 15.35 4.90 1.42
N ASP A 185 16.63 4.88 1.81
CA ASP A 185 17.73 5.28 0.93
C ASP A 185 17.85 4.38 -0.31
N THR A 186 17.72 3.06 -0.12
CA THR A 186 17.75 2.09 -1.24
C THR A 186 16.55 2.29 -2.15
N ILE A 187 15.37 2.47 -1.56
CA ILE A 187 14.13 2.69 -2.30
C ILE A 187 14.21 4.01 -3.08
N SER A 188 14.70 5.09 -2.46
CA SER A 188 14.91 6.39 -3.11
C SER A 188 15.79 6.30 -4.35
N LYS A 189 16.90 5.54 -4.30
CA LYS A 189 17.77 5.35 -5.46
C LYS A 189 17.05 4.65 -6.61
N ILE A 190 16.27 3.60 -6.31
CA ILE A 190 15.47 2.89 -7.32
C ILE A 190 14.44 3.82 -7.94
N ILE A 191 13.75 4.62 -7.12
CA ILE A 191 12.73 5.57 -7.59
C ILE A 191 13.37 6.62 -8.52
N LEU A 192 14.48 7.21 -8.12
CA LEU A 192 15.14 8.26 -8.90
C LEU A 192 15.68 7.72 -10.23
N HIS A 193 16.25 6.52 -10.23
CA HIS A 193 16.66 5.86 -11.46
C HIS A 193 15.46 5.70 -12.40
N TYR A 194 14.38 5.09 -11.91
CA TYR A 194 13.18 4.86 -12.71
C TYR A 194 12.53 6.16 -13.20
N PHE A 195 12.56 7.23 -12.41
CA PHE A 195 12.00 8.51 -12.83
C PHE A 195 12.82 9.20 -13.93
N ASN A 196 14.14 8.98 -13.97
CA ASN A 196 15.04 9.57 -14.95
C ASN A 196 15.17 8.79 -16.27
N ASP A 197 14.78 7.51 -16.29
CA ASP A 197 14.83 6.64 -17.48
C ASP A 197 13.77 6.98 -18.54
#